data_AF-A0A2M8NPR9-F1
#
_entry.id   AF-A0A2M8NPR9-F1
#
_cell.length_a   1.000
_cell.length_b   1.000
_cell.length_c   1.000
_cell.angle_alpha   90.00
_cell.angle_beta   90.00
_cell.angle_gamma   90.00
#
_symmetry.space_group_name_H-M   'P 1'
#
loop_
_entity.id
_entity.type
_entity.pdbx_description
1 polymer ?
#
loop_
_entity_poly.entity_id
_entity_poly.type
_entity_poly.pdbx_seq_one_letter_code
_entity_poly.pdbx_strand_id
1 'polypeptide(L)'
;MNRRLDAEEKRLSQPITIILRSGNKQQELPVPIQRRFLTRAELLGRLGMIRPDKRMTFSLNKKEFFEDLDAVINGKEATTLIIDISESEYEQLYSKNS
;
A
#
# COMPACT_ATOMS: atom_id res chain seq x y z
N MET A 1 -25.60 22.47 5.83
CA MET A 1 -24.17 22.73 5.56
C MET A 1 -23.27 21.50 5.86
N ASN A 2 -23.79 20.27 6.03
CA ASN A 2 -22.98 19.12 6.50
C ASN A 2 -22.62 18.06 5.45
N ARG A 3 -23.40 17.93 4.36
CA ARG A 3 -23.21 16.81 3.39
C ARG A 3 -21.81 16.70 2.77
N ARG A 4 -21.06 17.80 2.67
CA ARG A 4 -19.70 17.80 2.11
C ARG A 4 -18.66 17.29 3.12
N LEU A 5 -18.81 17.63 4.40
CA LEU A 5 -17.94 17.12 5.46
C LEU A 5 -18.18 15.63 5.66
N ASP A 6 -19.45 15.21 5.69
CA ASP A 6 -19.81 13.80 5.85
C ASP A 6 -19.30 12.93 4.69
N ALA A 7 -19.35 13.44 3.45
CA ALA A 7 -18.83 12.74 2.28
C ALA A 7 -17.30 12.61 2.31
N GLU A 8 -16.60 13.64 2.78
CA GLU A 8 -15.14 13.65 2.87
C GLU A 8 -14.64 12.76 4.01
N GLU A 9 -15.25 12.84 5.19
CA GLU A 9 -15.02 11.93 6.31
C GLU A 9 -15.23 10.47 5.88
N LYS A 10 -16.34 10.20 5.18
CA LYS A 10 -16.62 8.88 4.64
C LYS A 10 -15.50 8.42 3.69
N ARG A 11 -15.07 9.26 2.74
CA ARG A 11 -13.99 8.96 1.79
C ARG A 11 -12.66 8.67 2.49
N LEU A 12 -12.30 9.49 3.48
CA LEU A 12 -11.08 9.37 4.26
C LEU A 12 -11.06 8.14 5.20
N SER A 13 -12.23 7.70 5.64
CA SER A 13 -12.40 6.48 6.45
C SER A 13 -12.36 5.18 5.64
N GLN A 14 -12.49 5.26 4.31
CA GLN A 14 -12.49 4.07 3.46
C GLN A 14 -11.13 3.36 3.52
N PRO A 15 -11.12 2.01 3.67
CA PRO A 15 -9.91 1.23 3.55
C PRO A 15 -9.40 1.22 2.12
N ILE A 16 -8.08 1.22 1.99
CA ILE A 16 -7.35 0.99 0.75
C ILE A 16 -6.73 -0.40 0.84
N THR A 17 -7.05 -1.23 -0.14
CA THR A 17 -6.40 -2.52 -0.40
C THR A 17 -5.04 -2.28 -1.03
N ILE A 18 -4.01 -2.93 -0.49
CA ILE A 18 -2.65 -2.81 -1.02
C ILE A 18 -2.28 -4.14 -1.68
N ILE A 19 -1.94 -4.10 -2.97
CA ILE A 19 -1.52 -5.27 -3.73
C ILE A 19 -0.04 -5.11 -4.08
N LEU A 20 0.78 -6.07 -3.68
CA LEU A 20 2.16 -6.19 -4.13
C LEU A 20 2.21 -7.06 -5.37
N ARG A 21 2.71 -6.51 -6.48
CA ARG A 21 2.80 -7.19 -7.78
C ARG A 21 4.25 -7.40 -8.17
N SER A 22 4.58 -8.62 -8.58
CA SER A 22 5.89 -8.98 -9.13
C SER A 22 5.72 -9.90 -10.33
N GLY A 23 5.79 -9.34 -11.54
CA GLY A 23 5.43 -10.05 -12.77
C GLY A 23 3.99 -10.58 -12.71
N ASN A 24 3.84 -11.91 -12.81
CA ASN A 24 2.54 -12.59 -12.72
C ASN A 24 2.10 -12.92 -11.29
N LYS A 25 2.95 -12.67 -10.28
CA LYS A 25 2.65 -12.92 -8.88
C LYS A 25 2.00 -11.66 -8.29
N GLN A 26 0.91 -11.85 -7.54
CA GLN A 26 0.27 -10.78 -6.78
C GLN A 26 -0.05 -11.26 -5.38
N GLN A 27 0.12 -10.40 -4.39
CA GLN A 27 -0.20 -10.69 -3.00
C GLN A 27 -0.81 -9.46 -2.35
N GLU A 28 -1.98 -9.62 -1.75
CA GLU A 28 -2.61 -8.58 -0.95
C GLU A 28 -1.92 -8.49 0.41
N LEU A 29 -1.72 -7.26 0.90
CA LEU A 29 -1.30 -7.07 2.28
C LEU A 29 -2.42 -7.52 3.23
N PRO A 30 -2.10 -8.27 4.30
CA PRO A 30 -3.11 -8.86 5.17
C PRO A 30 -3.92 -7.85 5.99
N VAL A 31 -3.56 -6.56 5.97
CA VAL A 31 -4.25 -5.50 6.69
C VAL A 31 -4.49 -4.29 5.77
N PRO A 32 -5.75 -3.89 5.53
CA PRO A 32 -6.05 -2.69 4.77
C PRO A 32 -5.65 -1.42 5.54
N ILE A 33 -5.23 -0.38 4.81
CA ILE A 33 -4.84 0.91 5.38
C ILE A 33 -5.97 1.91 5.13
N GLN A 34 -6.47 2.60 6.15
CA GLN A 34 -7.46 3.66 5.93
C GLN A 34 -6.85 4.79 5.11
N ARG A 35 -7.61 5.34 4.15
CA ARG A 35 -7.14 6.37 3.22
C ARG A 35 -6.46 7.55 3.93
N ARG A 36 -7.00 8.01 5.07
CA ARG A 36 -6.40 9.10 5.88
C ARG A 36 -5.02 8.80 6.46
N PHE A 37 -4.68 7.52 6.60
CA PHE A 37 -3.38 7.06 7.14
C PHE A 37 -2.45 6.56 6.04
N LEU A 38 -2.94 6.47 4.80
CA LEU A 38 -2.14 6.00 3.69
C LEU A 38 -1.02 7.01 3.39
N THR A 39 0.17 6.65 3.84
CA THR A 39 1.40 7.38 3.57
C THR A 39 2.49 6.39 3.19
N ARG A 40 3.55 6.85 2.52
CA ARG A 40 4.71 6.01 2.23
C ARG A 40 5.32 5.42 3.52
N ALA A 41 5.37 6.21 4.60
CA ALA A 41 5.91 5.77 5.88
C ALA A 41 5.06 4.65 6.51
N GLU A 42 3.74 4.81 6.54
CA GLU A 42 2.81 3.79 7.04
C GLU A 42 2.94 2.50 6.22
N LEU A 43 2.97 2.62 4.88
CA LEU A 43 3.13 1.48 3.99
C LEU A 43 4.45 0.73 4.25
N LEU A 44 5.57 1.44 4.38
CA LEU A 44 6.86 0.84 4.71
C LEU A 44 6.85 0.18 6.10
N GLY A 45 6.17 0.78 7.08
CA GLY A 45 5.95 0.20 8.40
C GLY A 45 5.20 -1.13 8.31
N ARG A 46 4.08 -1.16 7.57
CA ARG A 46 3.28 -2.38 7.34
C ARG A 46 4.07 -3.47 6.63
N LEU A 47 4.86 -3.10 5.62
CA LEU A 47 5.73 -4.02 4.91
C LEU A 47 6.79 -4.63 5.85
N GLY A 48 7.40 -3.83 6.71
CA GLY A 48 8.33 -4.31 7.75
C GLY A 48 7.69 -5.25 8.77
N MET A 49 6.40 -5.09 9.07
CA MET A 49 5.67 -5.97 9.98
C MET A 49 5.39 -7.36 9.40
N ILE A 50 5.50 -7.57 8.09
CA ILE A 50 5.31 -8.90 7.47
C ILE A 50 6.46 -9.83 7.86
N ARG A 51 7.67 -9.29 8.00
CA ARG A 51 8.89 -10.00 8.39
C ARG A 51 9.67 -9.15 9.41
N PRO A 52 9.19 -9.03 10.66
CA PRO A 52 9.82 -8.19 11.68
C PRO A 52 11.22 -8.70 12.07
N ASP A 53 11.53 -9.96 11.75
CA ASP A 53 12.81 -10.63 11.94
C ASP A 53 13.88 -10.22 10.92
N LYS A 54 13.51 -9.56 9.82
CA LYS A 54 14.41 -9.25 8.71
C LYS A 54 14.40 -7.77 8.35
N ARG A 55 15.60 -7.22 8.16
CA ARG A 55 15.75 -5.91 7.52
C ARG A 55 15.49 -6.06 6.03
N MET A 56 14.41 -5.45 5.57
CA MET A 56 14.01 -5.47 4.17
C MET A 56 14.32 -4.14 3.49
N THR A 57 14.57 -4.19 2.19
CA THR A 57 14.73 -3.00 1.36
C THR A 57 13.68 -3.01 0.27
N PHE A 58 12.97 -1.89 0.12
CA PHE A 58 11.96 -1.70 -0.92
C PHE A 58 12.26 -0.48 -1.77
N SER A 59 12.07 -0.62 -3.07
CA SER A 59 12.36 0.34 -4.10
C SER A 59 11.17 1.26 -4.38
N LEU A 60 10.51 1.76 -3.33
CA LEU A 60 9.33 2.64 -3.41
C LEU A 60 9.70 4.12 -3.60
N ASN A 61 10.69 4.39 -4.44
CA ASN A 61 11.21 5.75 -4.69
C ASN A 61 10.95 6.20 -6.13
N LYS A 62 10.19 5.42 -6.90
CA LYS A 62 9.86 5.75 -8.30
C LYS A 62 8.76 6.81 -8.34
N LYS A 63 8.83 7.68 -9.34
CA LYS A 63 7.82 8.72 -9.59
C LYS A 63 6.41 8.12 -9.72
N GLU A 64 6.29 7.02 -10.47
CA GLU A 64 5.05 6.28 -10.69
C GLU A 64 4.37 5.88 -9.37
N PHE A 65 5.15 5.39 -8.40
CA PHE A 65 4.62 5.03 -7.08
C PHE A 65 3.99 6.23 -6.36
N PHE A 66 4.62 7.42 -6.42
CA PHE A 66 4.06 8.61 -5.79
C PHE A 66 2.80 9.11 -6.52
N GLU A 67 2.79 9.02 -7.85
CA GLU A 67 1.61 9.35 -8.65
C GLU A 67 0.42 8.44 -8.33
N ASP A 68 0.66 7.13 -8.22
CA ASP A 68 -0.36 6.15 -7.85
C ASP A 68 -0.84 6.36 -6.41
N LEU A 69 0.10 6.62 -5.48
CA LEU A 69 -0.22 6.93 -4.09
C LEU A 69 -1.11 8.18 -3.98
N ASP A 70 -0.75 9.25 -4.67
CA ASP A 70 -1.53 10.49 -4.69
C ASP A 70 -2.88 10.30 -5.38
N ALA A 71 -2.95 9.53 -6.45
CA ALA A 71 -4.20 9.20 -7.13
C ALA A 71 -5.15 8.42 -6.20
N VAL A 72 -4.62 7.50 -5.40
CA VAL A 72 -5.41 6.76 -4.41
C VAL A 72 -5.79 7.65 -3.23
N ILE A 73 -4.92 8.53 -2.73
CA ILE A 73 -5.25 9.42 -1.61
C ILE A 73 -6.29 10.47 -2.01
N ASN A 74 -6.17 11.05 -3.20
CA ASN A 74 -7.02 12.15 -3.66
C ASN A 74 -8.21 11.70 -4.52
N GLY A 75 -8.19 10.45 -4.99
CA GLY A 75 -9.27 9.85 -5.75
C GLY A 75 -10.59 9.74 -4.97
N LYS A 76 -11.69 9.62 -5.70
CA LYS A 76 -13.02 9.38 -5.12
C LYS A 76 -13.37 7.90 -5.05
N GLU A 77 -12.94 7.12 -6.05
CA GLU A 77 -13.34 5.71 -6.23
C GLU A 77 -12.18 4.72 -6.07
N ALA A 78 -10.93 5.19 -6.14
CA ALA A 78 -9.76 4.33 -6.00
C ALA A 78 -9.72 3.75 -4.58
N THR A 79 -9.82 2.42 -4.50
CA THR A 79 -9.81 1.62 -3.26
C THR A 79 -8.65 0.64 -3.23
N THR A 80 -7.85 0.58 -4.30
CA THR A 80 -6.71 -0.33 -4.43
C THR A 80 -5.47 0.44 -4.86
N LEU A 81 -4.37 0.25 -4.15
CA LEU A 81 -3.03 0.68 -4.56
C LEU A 81 -2.24 -0.56 -4.98
N ILE A 82 -1.82 -0.61 -6.24
CA ILE A 82 -0.94 -1.67 -6.74
C ILE A 82 0.49 -1.15 -6.67
N ILE A 83 1.38 -1.91 -6.06
CA ILE A 83 2.79 -1.58 -5.91
C ILE A 83 3.60 -2.62 -6.64
N ASP A 84 4.27 -2.19 -7.70
CA ASP A 84 5.23 -3.03 -8.41
C ASP A 84 6.51 -3.19 -7.60
N ILE A 85 6.80 -4.43 -7.24
CA ILE A 85 8.02 -4.85 -6.56
C ILE A 85 8.79 -5.84 -7.42
N SER A 86 10.11 -5.80 -7.32
CA SER A 86 11.00 -6.76 -7.93
C SER A 86 10.80 -8.17 -7.36
N GLU A 87 11.26 -9.18 -8.11
CA GLU A 87 11.17 -10.56 -7.66
C GLU A 87 11.96 -10.79 -6.35
N SER A 88 13.11 -10.14 -6.19
CA SER A 88 13.91 -10.23 -4.96
C SER A 88 13.22 -9.61 -3.74
N GLU A 89 12.42 -8.54 -3.92
CA GLU A 89 11.59 -7.96 -2.85
C GLU A 89 10.43 -8.88 -2.49
N TYR A 90 9.81 -9.51 -3.49
CA TYR A 90 8.75 -10.50 -3.26
C TYR A 90 9.28 -11.72 -2.50
N GLU A 91 10.46 -12.22 -2.87
CA GLU A 91 11.11 -13.33 -2.17
C GLU A 91 11.48 -13.00 -0.72
N GLN A 92 11.94 -11.78 -0.43
CA GLN A 92 12.22 -11.35 0.94
C GLN A 92 10.97 -11.43 1.84
N LEU A 93 9.78 -11.14 1.29
CA LEU A 93 8.52 -11.21 2.01
C LEU A 93 8.02 -12.63 2.20
N TYR A 94 7.96 -13.39 1.10
CA TYR A 94 7.14 -14.60 1.02
C TYR A 94 7.93 -15.89 0.81
N SER A 95 9.25 -15.81 0.59
CA SER A 95 10.07 -17.01 0.52
C SER A 95 10.23 -17.62 1.93
N LYS A 96 9.79 -18.87 2.05
CA LYS A 96 10.11 -19.75 3.17
C LYS A 96 11.51 -20.30 2.92
N ASN A 97 12.52 -19.70 3.54
CA ASN A 97 13.84 -20.29 3.65
C ASN A 97 14.46 -19.77 4.95
N SER A 98 15.12 -20.56 5.78
CA SER A 98 15.36 -22.00 5.96
C SER A 98 16.27 -22.03 7.20
#